data_AF-A0A1F6Q135-F1
#
_entry.id   AF-A0A1F6Q135-F1
#
_cell.length_a   1.000
_cell.length_b   1.000
_cell.length_c   1.000
_cell.angle_alpha   90.00
_cell.angle_beta   90.00
_cell.angle_gamma   90.00
#
_symmetry.space_group_name_H-M   'P 1'
#
loop_
_entity.id
_entity.type
_entity.pdbx_description
1 polymer ?
#
loop_
_entity_poly.entity_id
_entity_poly.type
_entity_poly.pdbx_seq_one_letter_code
_entity_poly.pdbx_strand_id
1 'polypeptide(L)' 'MDFLLGPVLFILNLIAIYDVITGPKNTTRKILWVLAILFLPVVGLILYYVIGKKNLFARPEQP' A
#
# COMPACT_ATOMS: atom_id res chain seq x y z
N MET A 1 -26.38 -9.61 -4.50
CA MET A 1 -25.83 -8.33 -5.00
C MET A 1 -24.44 -8.17 -4.38
N ASP A 2 -23.54 -9.15 -4.59
CA ASP A 2 -22.33 -9.31 -3.73
C ASP A 2 -21.09 -9.76 -4.52
N PHE A 3 -21.18 -9.89 -5.85
CA PHE A 3 -20.09 -10.43 -6.68
C PHE A 3 -18.99 -9.41 -7.00
N LEU A 4 -19.21 -8.12 -6.68
CA LEU A 4 -18.29 -7.04 -7.07
C LEU A 4 -17.23 -6.70 -6.02
N LEU A 5 -17.39 -7.14 -4.76
CA LEU A 5 -16.46 -6.77 -3.69
C LEU A 5 -15.13 -7.54 -3.76
N GLY A 6 -15.18 -8.83 -4.11
CA GLY A 6 -13.97 -9.66 -4.26
C GLY A 6 -13.00 -9.17 -5.33
N PRO A 7 -13.46 -8.92 -6.58
CA PRO A 7 -12.61 -8.41 -7.65
C PRO A 7 -12.01 -7.04 -7.35
N VAL A 8 -12.80 -6.14 -6.73
CA VAL A 8 -12.33 -4.79 -6.37
C VAL A 8 -11.20 -4.86 -5.35
N LEU A 9 -11.34 -5.67 -4.30
CA LEU A 9 -10.30 -5.86 -3.29
C LEU A 9 -9.04 -6.50 -3.88
N PHE A 10 -9.19 -7.44 -4.82
CA PHE A 10 -8.07 -8.08 -5.50
C PHE A 10 -7.26 -7.08 -6.34
N ILE A 11 -7.94 -6.28 -7.17
CA ILE A 11 -7.31 -5.25 -8.00
C ILE A 11 -6.63 -4.20 -7.12
N LEU A 12 -7.30 -3.76 -6.04
CA LEU A 12 -6.78 -2.73 -5.15
C LEU A 12 -5.51 -3.21 -4.42
N ASN A 13 -5.45 -4.49 -4.02
CA ASN A 13 -4.24 -5.10 -3.46
C ASN A 13 -3.07 -5.10 -4.46
N LEU A 14 -3.32 -5.45 -5.73
CA LEU A 14 -2.31 -5.39 -6.78
C LEU A 14 -1.74 -3.98 -6.97
N ILE A 15 -2.62 -2.97 -7.00
CA ILE A 15 -2.22 -1.56 -7.18
C ILE A 15 -1.36 -1.10 -6.00
N ALA A 16 -1.78 -1.39 -4.77
CA ALA A 16 -1.03 -0.98 -3.58
C ALA A 16 0.35 -1.64 -3.53
N ILE A 17 0.44 -2.93 -3.86
CA ILE A 17 1.74 -3.61 -3.97
C ILE A 17 2.58 -2.97 -5.08
N TYR A 18 2.03 -2.77 -6.28
CA TYR A 18 2.74 -2.14 -7.40
C TYR A 18 3.34 -0.79 -7.01
N ASP A 19 2.57 0.07 -6.36
CA ASP A 19 2.98 1.40 -5.94
C ASP A 19 4.06 1.35 -4.83
N VAL A 20 3.96 0.39 -3.89
CA VAL A 20 5.01 0.13 -2.89
C VAL A 20 6.31 -0.31 -3.54
N ILE A 21 6.28 -1.19 -4.55
CA ILE A 21 7.48 -1.69 -5.22
C ILE A 21 8.11 -0.62 -6.12
N THR A 22 7.30 0.19 -6.80
CA THR A 22 7.77 1.24 -7.73
C THR A 22 8.15 2.54 -7.02
N GLY A 23 7.66 2.77 -5.80
CA GLY A 23 8.01 3.96 -5.02
C GLY A 23 9.51 4.09 -4.71
N PRO A 24 10.03 5.32 -4.54
CA PRO A 24 11.45 5.59 -4.26
C PRO A 24 11.88 5.25 -2.82
N LYS A 25 11.01 4.63 -2.02
CA LYS A 25 11.25 4.29 -0.61
C LYS A 25 12.35 3.24 -0.45
N ASN A 26 13.07 3.35 0.67
CA ASN A 26 14.07 2.42 1.16
C ASN A 26 13.48 0.99 1.23
N THR A 27 14.28 -0.03 0.89
CA THR A 27 13.87 -1.45 0.86
C THR A 27 13.16 -1.91 2.14
N THR A 28 13.62 -1.50 3.32
CA THR A 28 12.99 -1.82 4.62
C THR A 28 11.55 -1.34 4.71
N ARG A 29 11.26 -0.12 4.22
CA ARG A 29 9.89 0.43 4.26
C ARG A 29 8.98 -0.29 3.26
N LYS A 30 9.51 -0.70 2.11
CA LYS A 30 8.75 -1.52 1.14
C LYS A 30 8.33 -2.85 1.78
N ILE A 31 9.26 -3.52 2.45
CA ILE A 31 8.99 -4.81 3.11
C ILE A 31 7.91 -4.68 4.18
N LEU A 32 7.96 -3.64 5.04
CA LEU A 32 6.91 -3.39 6.04
C LEU A 32 5.52 -3.20 5.40
N TRP A 33 5.44 -2.42 4.31
CA TRP A 33 4.18 -2.16 3.62
C TRP A 33 3.62 -3.42 2.96
N VAL A 34 4.48 -4.19 2.28
CA VAL A 34 4.08 -5.47 1.68
C VAL A 34 3.58 -6.42 2.76
N LEU A 35 4.27 -6.53 3.90
CA LEU A 35 3.88 -7.43 4.98
C LEU A 35 2.54 -7.01 5.61
N ALA A 36 2.29 -5.71 5.78
CA ALA A 36 1.02 -5.19 6.29
C ALA A 36 -0.16 -5.46 5.34
N ILE A 37 0.02 -5.24 4.04
CA ILE A 37 -1.00 -5.52 3.00
C ILE A 37 -1.25 -7.04 2.92
N LEU A 38 -0.19 -7.86 3.02
CA LEU A 38 -0.28 -9.32 2.94
C LEU A 38 -1.02 -9.93 4.13
N PHE A 39 -0.73 -9.47 5.35
CA PHE A 39 -1.38 -10.00 6.57
C PHE A 39 -2.80 -9.48 6.73
N LEU A 40 -3.06 -8.22 6.39
CA LEU A 40 -4.38 -7.61 6.48
C LEU A 40 -4.69 -6.91 5.15
N PRO A 41 -5.29 -7.60 4.16
CA PRO A 41 -5.55 -7.01 2.84
C PRO A 41 -6.52 -5.83 2.90
N VAL A 42 -7.53 -5.88 3.78
CA VAL A 42 -8.51 -4.79 3.91
C VAL A 42 -7.93 -3.63 4.72
N VAL A 43 -7.40 -3.90 5.91
CA VAL A 43 -6.87 -2.85 6.81
C VAL A 43 -5.56 -2.28 6.27
N GLY A 44 -4.70 -3.11 5.69
CA GLY A 44 -3.44 -2.71 5.06
C GLY A 44 -3.65 -1.77 3.88
N LEU A 45 -4.70 -1.98 3.07
CA LEU A 45 -5.11 -1.04 2.02
C LEU A 45 -5.57 0.31 2.58
N ILE A 46 -6.39 0.30 3.64
CA ILE A 46 -6.85 1.52 4.31
C ILE A 46 -5.65 2.29 4.88
N LEU A 47 -4.77 1.60 5.60
CA LEU A 47 -3.55 2.19 6.15
C LEU A 47 -2.65 2.74 5.04
N TYR A 48 -2.53 2.02 3.93
CA TYR A 48 -1.76 2.44 2.77
C TYR A 48 -2.31 3.73 2.17
N TYR A 49 -3.62 3.85 2.03
CA TYR A 49 -4.24 5.05 1.49
C TYR A 49 -4.13 6.27 2.42
N VAL A 50 -4.26 6.06 3.74
CA VAL A 50 -4.25 7.14 4.74
C VAL A 50 -2.83 7.59 5.08
N ILE A 51 -1.93 6.64 5.32
CA ILE A 51 -0.57 6.87 5.86
C ILE A 51 0.48 6.60 4.78
N GLY A 52 0.36 5.48 4.06
CA GLY A 52 1.35 5.02 3.09
C GLY A 52 1.60 6.01 1.96
N LYS A 53 0.52 6.47 1.32
CA LYS A 53 0.51 7.42 0.21
C LYS A 53 1.14 8.76 0.60
N LYS A 54 0.76 9.32 1.75
CA LYS A 54 1.34 10.58 2.26
C LYS A 54 2.83 10.46 2.51
N ASN A 55 3.27 9.38 3.16
CA ASN A 55 4.69 9.11 3.41
C ASN A 55 5.47 8.67 2.17
N LEU A 56 4.80 8.39 1.04
CA LEU A 56 5.41 8.04 -0.26
C LEU A 56 5.84 9.29 -1.03
N PHE A 57 5.04 10.35 -0.96
CA PHE A 57 5.31 11.63 -1.62
C PHE A 57 5.83 12.71 -0.67
N ALA A 58 5.82 12.46 0.65
CA ALA A 58 6.55 13.29 1.61
C ALA A 58 8.04 13.17 1.30
N ARG A 59 8.55 14.14 0.53
CA ARG A 59 9.98 14.39 0.36
C ARG A 59 10.54 14.46 1.79
N PRO A 60 11.47 13.58 2.19
CA PRO A 60 12.12 13.73 3.48
C PRO A 60 12.70 15.13 3.45
N GLU A 61 12.22 15.99 4.34
CA GLU A 61 12.80 17.32 4.53
C GLU A 61 14.26 17.06 4.84
N GLN A 62 15.11 17.28 3.84
CA GLN A 62 16.53 17.03 3.94
C GLN A 62 17.07 18.20 4.77
N PRO A 63 17.55 17.97 6.00
CA PRO A 63 18.27 18.99 6.74
C PRO A 63 19.57 19.36 6.03
#